data_AF-A0A225X196-F1
#
_entry.id   AF-A0A225X196-F1
#
_cell.length_a   1.000
_cell.length_b   1.000
_cell.length_c   1.000
_cell.angle_alpha   90.00
_cell.angle_beta   90.00
_cell.angle_gamma   90.00
#
_symmetry.space_group_name_H-M   'P 1'
#
loop_
_entity.id
_entity.type
_entity.pdbx_description
1 polymer ?
#
loop_
_entity_poly.entity_id
_entity_poly.type
_entity_poly.pdbx_seq_one_letter_code
_entity_poly.pdbx_strand_id
1 'polypeptide(L)'
;MSSTVERFFPALSAQAKSSKKRVIYGWVKDRAKIEKACESVSTAKSHRLRQSGIGLTLSEDAEKCILVWLRSMQKLGVPVTGTMLSEHALEVAKELGIDSALFTASVTWRKSFLQRHKLAM
;
A
#
# COMPACT_ATOMS: atom_id res chain seq x y z
N MET A 1 -1.05 -15.81 -28.23
CA MET A 1 -0.26 -15.82 -26.98
C MET A 1 0.85 -16.85 -26.95
N SER A 2 0.68 -18.08 -27.45
CA SER A 2 1.79 -19.06 -27.50
C SER A 2 2.99 -18.55 -28.32
N SER A 3 2.75 -18.05 -29.52
CA SER A 3 3.77 -17.43 -30.39
C SER A 3 4.48 -16.24 -29.73
N THR A 4 3.75 -15.42 -28.96
CA THR A 4 4.32 -14.31 -28.18
C THR A 4 5.27 -14.83 -27.10
N VAL A 5 4.86 -15.84 -26.34
CA VAL A 5 5.71 -16.42 -25.28
C VAL A 5 6.94 -17.10 -25.86
N GLU A 6 6.81 -17.80 -26.99
CA GLU A 6 7.93 -18.43 -27.68
C GLU A 6 8.94 -17.41 -28.19
N ARG A 7 8.46 -16.30 -28.77
CA ARG A 7 9.33 -15.24 -29.30
C ARG A 7 10.08 -14.48 -28.20
N PHE A 8 9.40 -14.11 -27.11
CA PHE A 8 9.98 -13.26 -26.06
C PHE A 8 10.59 -14.04 -24.90
N PHE A 9 10.24 -15.31 -24.72
CA PHE A 9 10.74 -16.17 -23.66
C PHE A 9 11.16 -17.56 -24.20
N PRO A 10 12.06 -17.62 -25.20
CA PRO A 10 12.40 -18.87 -25.88
C PRO A 10 13.06 -19.89 -24.95
N ALA A 11 13.92 -19.42 -24.03
CA ALA A 11 14.71 -20.25 -23.12
C ALA A 11 13.92 -20.87 -21.95
N LEU A 12 12.63 -20.53 -21.80
CA LEU A 12 11.81 -21.09 -20.72
C LEU A 12 11.41 -22.55 -21.00
N SER A 13 11.33 -23.35 -19.94
CA SER A 13 10.72 -24.68 -20.00
C SER A 13 9.24 -24.60 -20.39
N ALA A 14 8.67 -25.71 -20.89
CA ALA A 14 7.26 -25.76 -21.28
C ALA A 14 6.29 -25.35 -20.15
N GLN A 15 6.60 -25.75 -18.91
CA GLN A 15 5.82 -25.36 -17.73
C GLN A 15 5.95 -23.86 -17.44
N ALA A 16 7.17 -23.30 -17.50
CA ALA A 16 7.39 -21.87 -17.29
C ALA A 16 6.73 -21.01 -18.40
N LYS A 17 6.71 -21.50 -19.65
CA LYS A 17 5.97 -20.87 -20.76
C LYS A 17 4.47 -20.84 -20.49
N SER A 18 3.90 -21.93 -19.98
CA SER A 18 2.49 -21.97 -19.59
C SER A 18 2.15 -20.98 -18.47
N SER A 19 3.00 -20.89 -17.43
CA SER A 19 2.85 -19.89 -16.38
C SER A 19 2.96 -18.46 -16.90
N LYS A 20 3.91 -18.19 -17.80
CA LYS A 20 4.07 -16.87 -18.43
C LYS A 20 2.86 -16.49 -19.28
N LYS A 21 2.30 -17.44 -20.02
CA LYS A 21 1.06 -17.25 -20.80
C LYS A 21 -0.08 -16.77 -19.90
N ARG A 22 -0.25 -17.36 -18.70
CA ARG A 22 -1.26 -16.94 -17.72
C ARG A 22 -1.03 -15.51 -17.23
N VAL A 23 0.21 -15.12 -16.98
CA VAL A 23 0.56 -13.74 -16.59
C VAL A 23 0.21 -12.74 -17.70
N ILE A 24 0.57 -13.05 -18.95
CA ILE A 24 0.27 -12.17 -20.10
C ILE A 24 -1.24 -12.02 -20.28
N TYR A 25 -2.03 -13.09 -20.15
CA TYR A 25 -3.49 -12.97 -20.16
C TYR A 25 -4.03 -12.09 -19.03
N GLY A 26 -3.42 -12.17 -17.84
CA GLY A 26 -3.70 -11.24 -16.74
C GLY A 26 -3.45 -9.78 -17.14
N TRP A 27 -2.31 -9.48 -17.76
CA TRP A 27 -2.01 -8.13 -18.24
C TRP A 27 -2.96 -7.65 -19.33
N VAL A 28 -3.37 -8.53 -20.24
CA VAL A 28 -4.35 -8.19 -21.28
C VAL A 28 -5.71 -7.87 -20.66
N LYS A 29 -6.15 -8.66 -19.68
CA LYS A 29 -7.40 -8.42 -18.96
C LYS A 29 -7.37 -7.09 -18.18
N ASP A 30 -6.25 -6.79 -17.52
CA ASP A 30 -6.10 -5.62 -16.66
C ASP A 30 -5.46 -4.42 -17.38
N ARG A 31 -5.41 -4.43 -18.73
CA ARG A 31 -4.66 -3.47 -19.54
C ARG A 31 -4.98 -2.02 -19.18
N ALA A 32 -6.26 -1.65 -19.16
CA ALA A 32 -6.68 -0.28 -18.86
C ALA A 32 -6.24 0.18 -17.46
N LYS A 33 -6.23 -0.75 -16.49
CA LYS A 33 -5.77 -0.47 -15.12
C LYS A 33 -4.25 -0.25 -15.08
N ILE A 34 -3.49 -1.01 -15.87
CA ILE A 34 -2.03 -0.86 -15.99
C ILE A 34 -1.70 0.48 -16.66
N GLU A 35 -2.35 0.80 -17.79
CA GLU A 35 -2.15 2.06 -18.52
C GLU A 35 -2.43 3.27 -17.63
N LYS A 36 -3.56 3.28 -16.91
CA LYS A 36 -3.89 4.34 -15.94
C LYS A 36 -2.83 4.47 -14.84
N ALA A 37 -2.25 3.38 -14.38
CA ALA A 37 -1.19 3.44 -13.37
C ALA A 37 0.15 3.95 -13.93
N CYS A 38 0.39 3.83 -15.22
CA CYS A 38 1.56 4.38 -15.89
C CYS A 38 1.49 5.92 -16.06
N GLU A 39 0.30 6.52 -15.97
CA GLU A 39 0.11 7.98 -16.04
C GLU A 39 0.66 8.72 -14.81
N SER A 40 0.78 8.04 -13.67
CA SER A 40 1.31 8.63 -12.43
C SER A 40 2.81 8.38 -12.28
N VAL A 41 3.56 9.45 -11.99
CA VAL A 41 5.02 9.42 -11.79
C VAL A 41 5.43 8.43 -10.68
N SER A 42 4.63 8.30 -9.63
CA SER A 42 4.93 7.42 -8.49
C SER A 42 4.67 5.93 -8.77
N THR A 43 3.77 5.62 -9.70
CA THR A 43 3.37 4.23 -10.00
C THR A 43 3.88 3.71 -11.33
N ALA A 44 4.37 4.57 -12.23
CA ALA A 44 4.84 4.18 -13.56
C ALA A 44 5.96 3.12 -13.57
N LYS A 45 6.82 3.11 -12.55
CA LYS A 45 7.91 2.12 -12.41
C LYS A 45 7.54 0.93 -11.52
N SER A 46 6.31 0.87 -11.02
CA SER A 46 5.88 -0.18 -10.08
C SER A 46 5.47 -1.46 -10.81
N HIS A 47 6.06 -2.59 -10.41
CA HIS A 47 5.70 -3.91 -10.95
C HIS A 47 4.42 -4.50 -10.34
N ARG A 48 3.91 -3.90 -9.26
CA ARG A 48 2.69 -4.31 -8.57
C ARG A 48 1.92 -3.09 -8.10
N LEU A 49 0.61 -3.10 -8.33
CA LEU A 49 -0.30 -2.11 -7.76
C LEU A 49 -0.87 -2.66 -6.45
N ARG A 50 -0.76 -1.89 -5.38
CA ARG A 50 -1.42 -2.22 -4.11
C ARG A 50 -2.91 -1.91 -4.24
N GLN A 51 -3.75 -2.68 -3.54
CA GLN A 51 -5.16 -2.32 -3.42
C GLN A 51 -5.28 -0.99 -2.67
N SER A 52 -6.25 -0.17 -3.06
CA SER A 52 -6.62 1.02 -2.29
C SER A 52 -6.99 0.60 -0.86
N GLY A 53 -6.69 1.42 0.14
CA GLY A 53 -6.88 1.04 1.54
C GLY A 53 -5.74 0.25 2.17
N ILE A 54 -4.86 -0.38 1.38
CA ILE A 54 -3.75 -1.20 1.87
C ILE A 54 -2.43 -0.42 1.76
N GLY A 55 -2.04 0.20 2.88
CA GLY A 55 -0.74 0.85 3.01
C GLY A 55 -0.66 2.24 2.39
N LEU A 56 -1.81 2.92 2.21
CA LEU A 56 -1.83 4.37 2.08
C LEU A 56 -1.21 4.92 3.36
N THR A 57 0.04 5.34 3.23
CA THR A 57 0.72 6.14 4.24
C THR A 57 0.06 7.49 4.18
N LEU A 58 -0.46 7.97 5.31
CA LEU A 58 -0.94 9.34 5.42
C LEU A 58 0.19 10.30 5.00
N SER A 59 -0.12 11.55 4.66
CA SER A 59 0.94 12.54 4.41
C SER A 59 1.87 12.65 5.61
N GLU A 60 3.11 13.10 5.40
CA GLU A 60 4.06 13.25 6.50
C GLU A 60 3.51 14.15 7.62
N ASP A 61 2.79 15.21 7.26
CA ASP A 61 2.17 16.13 8.20
C ASP A 61 1.01 15.48 8.98
N ALA A 62 0.18 14.66 8.32
CA ALA A 62 -0.85 13.89 8.99
C ALA A 62 -0.25 12.87 9.98
N GLU A 63 0.85 12.22 9.61
CA GLU A 63 1.56 11.33 10.54
C GLU A 63 2.16 12.11 11.72
N LYS A 64 2.69 13.32 11.49
CA LYS A 64 3.20 14.18 12.57
C LYS A 64 2.09 14.54 13.57
N CYS A 65 0.87 14.85 13.12
CA CYS A 65 -0.26 15.09 14.02
C CYS A 65 -0.50 13.90 14.95
N ILE A 66 -0.54 12.68 14.39
CA ILE A 66 -0.74 11.44 15.15
C ILE A 66 0.43 11.22 16.13
N LEU A 67 1.67 11.52 15.73
CA LEU A 67 2.83 11.39 16.61
C LEU A 67 2.83 12.36 17.77
N VAL A 68 2.44 13.61 17.53
CA VAL A 68 2.34 14.63 18.58
C VAL A 68 1.30 14.19 19.62
N TRP A 69 0.14 13.73 19.16
CA TRP A 69 -0.87 13.15 20.04
C TRP A 69 -0.34 11.95 20.83
N LEU A 70 0.27 10.98 20.15
CA LEU A 70 0.79 9.76 20.77
C LEU A 70 1.85 10.07 21.84
N ARG A 71 2.80 10.96 21.54
CA ARG A 71 3.84 11.39 22.49
C ARG A 71 3.24 12.16 23.68
N SER A 72 2.19 12.94 23.44
CA SER A 72 1.49 13.65 24.52
C SER A 72 0.82 12.66 25.48
N MET A 73 0.17 11.61 24.96
CA MET A 73 -0.40 10.54 25.78
C MET A 73 0.67 9.80 26.57
N GLN A 74 1.81 9.45 25.94
CA GLN A 74 2.95 8.82 26.62
C GLN A 74 3.52 9.71 27.73
N LYS A 75 3.64 11.02 27.50
CA LYS A 75 4.11 11.99 28.50
C LYS A 75 3.16 12.07 29.71
N LEU A 76 1.86 11.89 29.49
CA LEU A 76 0.85 11.83 30.55
C LEU A 76 0.80 10.46 31.24
N GLY A 77 1.65 9.50 30.86
CA GLY A 77 1.65 8.14 31.40
C GLY A 77 0.45 7.30 30.92
N VAL A 78 -0.27 7.75 29.90
CA VAL A 78 -1.44 7.04 29.36
C VAL A 78 -0.96 5.98 28.37
N PRO A 79 -1.24 4.69 28.59
CA PRO A 79 -0.90 3.66 27.63
C PRO A 79 -1.80 3.79 26.39
N VAL A 80 -1.17 3.95 25.22
CA VAL A 80 -1.89 3.96 23.94
C VAL A 80 -1.86 2.58 23.32
N THR A 81 -3.03 1.95 23.24
CA THR A 81 -3.17 0.63 22.61
C THR A 81 -3.15 0.75 21.09
N GLY A 82 -2.96 -0.38 20.41
CA GLY A 82 -3.02 -0.41 18.96
C GLY A 82 -4.38 0.01 18.38
N THR A 83 -5.48 -0.25 19.09
CA THR A 83 -6.84 0.17 18.68
C THR A 83 -6.99 1.67 18.79
N MET A 84 -6.60 2.27 19.92
CA MET A 84 -6.63 3.73 20.13
C MET A 84 -5.83 4.49 19.05
N LEU A 85 -4.62 3.99 18.73
CA LEU A 85 -3.82 4.57 17.65
C LEU A 85 -4.51 4.47 16.28
N SER A 86 -5.25 3.38 16.03
CA SER A 86 -5.94 3.18 14.76
C SER A 86 -7.18 4.08 14.67
N GLU A 87 -7.94 4.20 15.75
CA GLU A 87 -9.11 5.09 15.86
C GLU A 87 -8.70 6.55 15.66
N HIS A 88 -7.68 7.01 16.38
CA HIS A 88 -7.20 8.38 16.22
C HIS A 88 -6.65 8.67 14.82
N ALA A 89 -5.97 7.71 14.20
CA ALA A 89 -5.52 7.86 12.83
C ALA A 89 -6.69 7.98 11.83
N LEU A 90 -7.79 7.26 12.07
CA LEU A 90 -9.02 7.38 11.27
C LEU A 90 -9.69 8.74 11.46
N GLU A 91 -9.69 9.28 12.68
CA GLU A 91 -10.17 10.64 12.95
C GLU A 91 -9.36 11.68 12.17
N VAL A 92 -8.03 11.63 12.25
CA VAL A 92 -7.14 12.52 11.48
C VAL A 92 -7.39 12.38 9.97
N ALA A 93 -7.56 11.15 9.48
CA ALA A 93 -7.86 10.92 8.06
C ALA A 93 -9.21 11.55 7.66
N LYS A 94 -10.23 11.42 8.50
CA LYS A 94 -11.56 12.02 8.29
C LYS A 94 -11.48 13.55 8.27
N GLU A 95 -10.72 14.16 9.17
CA GLU A 95 -10.51 15.62 9.20
C GLU A 95 -9.82 16.13 7.93
N LEU A 96 -8.96 15.31 7.33
CA LEU A 96 -8.28 15.59 6.06
C LEU A 96 -9.12 15.23 4.82
N GLY A 97 -10.38 14.82 5.00
CA GLY A 97 -11.26 14.42 3.89
C GLY A 97 -10.85 13.12 3.20
N ILE A 98 -10.06 12.28 3.86
CA ILE A 98 -9.65 10.97 3.35
C ILE A 98 -10.78 9.97 3.61
N ASP A 99 -11.31 9.40 2.54
CA ASP A 99 -12.37 8.39 2.59
C ASP A 99 -11.92 7.12 3.36
N SER A 100 -12.82 6.52 4.14
CA SER A 100 -12.54 5.33 4.96
C SER A 100 -12.23 4.08 4.13
N ALA A 101 -12.65 4.03 2.87
CA ALA A 101 -12.23 3.01 1.91
C ALA A 101 -10.78 3.20 1.45
N LEU A 102 -10.22 4.41 1.56
CA LEU A 102 -8.83 4.73 1.18
C LEU A 102 -7.86 4.58 2.35
N PHE A 103 -8.30 4.84 3.58
CA PHE A 103 -7.47 4.65 4.77
C PHE A 103 -8.22 3.90 5.87
N THR A 104 -7.71 2.73 6.22
CA THR A 104 -8.34 1.81 7.19
C THR A 104 -7.61 1.71 8.52
N ALA A 105 -6.51 2.47 8.68
CA ALA A 105 -5.60 2.34 9.82
C ALA A 105 -5.23 0.87 10.17
N SER A 106 -5.01 0.07 9.13
CA SER A 106 -4.81 -1.38 9.27
C SER A 106 -3.61 -1.75 10.15
N VAL A 107 -3.58 -2.98 10.67
CA VAL A 107 -2.47 -3.50 11.49
C VAL A 107 -1.11 -3.35 10.80
N THR A 108 -1.06 -3.55 9.47
CA THR A 108 0.16 -3.39 8.68
C THR A 108 0.58 -1.92 8.54
N TRP A 109 -0.37 -0.99 8.38
CA TRP A 109 -0.08 0.45 8.46
C TRP A 109 0.46 0.80 9.84
N ARG A 110 -0.22 0.38 10.92
CA ARG A 110 0.18 0.67 12.30
C ARG A 110 1.60 0.19 12.60
N LYS A 111 1.94 -1.05 12.21
CA LYS A 111 3.30 -1.58 12.37
C LYS A 111 4.32 -0.73 11.63
N SER A 112 4.02 -0.32 10.39
CA SER A 112 4.91 0.51 9.58
C SER A 112 5.08 1.91 10.18
N PHE A 113 4.00 2.53 10.66
CA PHE A 113 4.00 3.82 11.35
C PHE A 113 4.92 3.79 12.58
N LEU A 114 4.74 2.79 13.45
CA LEU A 114 5.56 2.64 14.66
C LEU A 114 7.04 2.43 14.32
N GLN A 115 7.34 1.65 13.28
CA GLN A 115 8.72 1.43 12.81
C GLN A 115 9.35 2.71 12.25
N ARG A 116 8.63 3.44 11.38
CA ARG A 116 9.12 4.71 10.80
C ARG A 116 9.49 5.73 11.87
N HIS A 117 8.69 5.80 12.93
CA HIS A 117 8.85 6.80 13.98
C HIS A 117 9.64 6.29 15.19
N LYS A 118 10.26 5.11 15.09
CA LYS A 118 11.10 4.50 16.13
C LYS A 118 10.36 4.32 17.47
N LEU A 119 9.09 3.96 17.38
CA LEU A 119 8.19 3.71 18.52
C LEU A 119 7.98 2.22 18.77
N ALA A 120 8.39 1.37 17.83
CA ALA A 120 8.48 -0.08 18.05
C ALA A 120 9.84 -0.41 18.67
N MET A 121 9.85 -1.26 19.71
CA MET A 121 11.05 -2.01 20.10
C MET A 121 11.30 -3.15 19.11
#